data_AF-A0A1W2BZQ7-F1
#
_entry.id   AF-A0A1W2BZQ7-F1
#
_cell.length_a   1.000
_cell.length_b   1.000
_cell.length_c   1.000
_cell.angle_alpha   90.00
_cell.angle_beta   90.00
_cell.angle_gamma   90.00
#
_symmetry.space_group_name_H-M   'P 1'
#
loop_
_entity.id
_entity.type
_entity.pdbx_description
1 polymer ?
#
loop_
_entity_poly.entity_id
_entity_poly.type
_entity_poly.pdbx_seq_one_letter_code
_entity_poly.pdbx_strand_id
1 'polypeptide(L)'
;MSNQLNQILEVLDATIASRRASVQEGNVDALSYVAKLMKKGDDAILKKIGEEATEVVMAAKDSRTNVIEGRFNSEYQAKLVGEVADLWFHSLVLLGQFDLTSKDVLGELGRREGMSGIVEKESRVKE
;
A
#
# COMPACT_ATOMS: atom_id res chain seq x y z
N MET A 1 4.44 20.70 4.44
CA MET A 1 3.81 19.52 3.80
C MET A 1 4.67 18.26 3.93
N SER A 2 5.97 18.29 3.64
CA SER A 2 6.86 17.12 3.77
C SER A 2 6.83 16.45 5.15
N ASN A 3 6.75 17.23 6.23
CA ASN A 3 6.75 16.69 7.60
C ASN A 3 5.48 15.91 7.97
N GLN A 4 4.31 16.30 7.45
CA GLN A 4 3.03 15.69 7.85
C GLN A 4 2.76 14.36 7.10
N LEU A 5 3.19 14.26 5.85
CA LEU A 5 3.06 13.03 5.06
C LEU A 5 3.95 11.91 5.61
N ASN A 6 5.21 12.24 5.93
CA ASN A 6 6.13 11.31 6.58
C ASN A 6 5.58 10.86 7.94
N GLN A 7 4.94 11.75 8.69
CA GLN A 7 4.35 11.43 9.98
C GLN A 7 3.25 10.36 9.89
N ILE A 8 2.41 10.38 8.85
CA ILE A 8 1.34 9.36 8.69
C ILE A 8 1.95 7.98 8.46
N LEU A 9 2.90 7.88 7.54
CA LEU A 9 3.56 6.60 7.23
C LEU A 9 4.34 6.07 8.42
N GLU A 10 5.04 6.94 9.17
CA GLU A 10 5.75 6.54 10.39
C GLU A 10 4.81 6.03 11.48
N VAL A 11 3.64 6.66 11.65
CA VAL A 11 2.61 6.21 12.60
C VAL A 11 2.05 4.86 12.18
N LEU A 12 1.79 4.65 10.88
CA LEU A 12 1.33 3.37 10.35
C LEU A 12 2.39 2.28 10.55
N ASP A 13 3.65 2.53 10.18
CA ASP A 13 4.77 1.60 10.36
C ASP A 13 4.91 1.19 11.85
N ALA A 14 4.90 2.17 12.77
CA ALA A 14 4.99 1.91 14.20
C ALA A 14 3.80 1.07 14.72
N THR A 15 2.60 1.34 14.20
CA THR A 15 1.38 0.61 14.56
C THR A 15 1.46 -0.84 14.08
N ILE A 16 1.85 -1.05 12.82
CA ILE A 16 2.01 -2.36 12.19
C ILE A 16 3.08 -3.18 12.93
N ALA A 17 4.24 -2.58 13.23
CA ALA A 17 5.30 -3.23 13.99
C ALA A 17 4.85 -3.63 15.41
N SER A 18 4.12 -2.74 16.11
CA SER A 18 3.54 -3.05 17.42
C SER A 18 2.58 -4.24 17.34
N ARG A 19 1.70 -4.30 16.32
CA ARG A 19 0.77 -5.42 16.15
C ARG A 19 1.49 -6.72 15.80
N ARG A 20 2.54 -6.67 14.98
CA ARG A 20 3.37 -7.84 14.68
C ARG A 20 4.03 -8.42 15.93
N ALA A 21 4.64 -7.57 16.76
CA ALA A 21 5.26 -7.99 18.01
C ALA A 21 4.24 -8.67 18.93
N SER A 22 3.05 -8.07 19.11
CA SER A 22 1.99 -8.69 19.92
C SER A 22 1.54 -10.06 19.37
N VAL A 23 1.43 -10.20 18.04
CA VAL A 23 1.09 -11.50 17.41
C VAL A 23 2.19 -12.55 17.65
N GLN A 24 3.47 -12.17 17.56
CA GLN A 24 4.61 -13.07 17.82
C GLN A 24 4.68 -13.53 19.27
N GLU A 25 4.27 -12.66 20.21
CA GLU A 25 4.14 -12.98 21.64
C GLU A 25 2.89 -13.85 21.95
N GLY A 26 2.07 -14.17 20.94
CA GLY A 26 0.81 -14.90 21.09
C GLY A 26 -0.35 -14.05 21.59
N ASN A 27 -0.16 -12.74 21.77
CA ASN A 27 -1.18 -11.79 22.20
C ASN A 27 -1.88 -11.14 20.99
N VAL A 28 -2.84 -11.86 20.42
CA VAL A 28 -3.60 -11.36 19.27
C VAL A 28 -4.83 -10.62 19.76
N ASP A 29 -4.79 -9.29 19.68
CA ASP A 29 -5.97 -8.44 19.91
C ASP A 29 -7.07 -8.77 18.89
N ALA A 30 -8.18 -9.32 19.37
CA ALA A 30 -9.33 -9.69 18.56
C ALA A 30 -10.11 -8.48 18.02
N LEU A 31 -9.80 -7.24 18.40
CA LEU A 31 -10.37 -6.04 17.80
C LEU A 31 -9.45 -5.45 16.72
N SER A 32 -8.16 -5.82 16.71
CA SER A 32 -7.18 -5.34 15.74
C SER A 32 -7.27 -6.10 14.41
N TYR A 33 -7.63 -5.39 13.34
CA TYR A 33 -7.65 -5.95 11.98
C TYR A 33 -6.26 -6.41 11.51
N VAL A 34 -5.23 -5.58 11.72
CA VAL A 34 -3.85 -5.90 11.34
C VAL A 34 -3.34 -7.14 12.07
N ALA A 35 -3.61 -7.26 13.38
CA ALA A 35 -3.19 -8.43 14.16
C ALA A 35 -3.86 -9.71 13.66
N LYS A 36 -5.13 -9.64 13.26
CA LYS A 36 -5.85 -10.77 12.65
C LYS A 36 -5.27 -11.18 11.30
N LEU A 37 -4.93 -10.21 10.44
CA LEU A 37 -4.31 -10.50 9.15
C LEU A 37 -2.94 -11.16 9.32
N MET A 38 -2.07 -10.58 10.15
CA MET A 38 -0.74 -11.14 10.43
C MET A 38 -0.82 -12.55 11.03
N LYS A 39 -1.76 -12.79 11.96
CA LYS A 39 -1.99 -14.15 12.51
C LYS A 39 -2.42 -15.15 11.44
N LYS A 40 -3.21 -14.73 10.44
CA LYS A 40 -3.62 -15.60 9.32
C LYS A 40 -2.48 -15.88 8.34
N GLY A 41 -1.39 -15.11 8.39
CA GLY A 41 -0.21 -15.30 7.56
C GLY A 41 -0.35 -14.72 6.15
N ASP A 42 0.67 -15.01 5.35
CA ASP A 42 0.95 -14.33 4.08
C ASP A 42 -0.21 -14.46 3.09
N ASP A 43 -0.82 -15.65 2.94
CA ASP A 43 -1.92 -15.87 2.00
C ASP A 43 -3.11 -14.91 2.22
N ALA A 44 -3.43 -14.59 3.49
CA ALA A 44 -4.52 -13.68 3.80
C ALA A 44 -4.19 -12.23 3.43
N ILE A 45 -2.93 -11.82 3.61
CA ILE A 45 -2.44 -10.50 3.25
C ILE A 45 -2.36 -10.36 1.72
N LEU A 46 -1.77 -11.35 1.04
CA LEU A 46 -1.61 -11.38 -0.41
C LEU A 46 -2.97 -11.40 -1.13
N LYS A 47 -3.95 -12.12 -0.58
CA LYS A 47 -5.33 -12.09 -1.10
C LYS A 47 -5.90 -10.68 -1.08
N LYS A 48 -5.73 -9.93 0.02
CA LYS A 48 -6.20 -8.54 0.09
C LYS A 48 -5.47 -7.66 -0.92
N ILE A 49 -4.16 -7.78 -1.07
CA ILE A 49 -3.42 -7.03 -2.11
C ILE A 49 -3.99 -7.29 -3.51
N GLY A 50 -4.29 -8.55 -3.86
CA GLY A 50 -4.90 -8.88 -5.15
C GLY A 50 -6.32 -8.32 -5.33
N GLU A 51 -7.12 -8.34 -4.27
CA GLU A 51 -8.46 -7.74 -4.21
C GLU A 51 -8.39 -6.24 -4.47
N GLU A 52 -7.61 -5.51 -3.65
CA GLU A 52 -7.48 -4.05 -3.77
C GLU A 52 -6.88 -3.61 -5.10
N ALA A 53 -5.89 -4.35 -5.62
CA ALA A 53 -5.31 -4.05 -6.94
C ALA A 53 -6.37 -4.17 -8.06
N THR A 54 -7.28 -5.13 -7.95
CA THR A 54 -8.40 -5.29 -8.90
C THR A 54 -9.41 -4.16 -8.73
N GLU A 55 -9.71 -3.76 -7.50
CA GLU A 55 -10.62 -2.66 -7.19
C GLU A 55 -10.09 -1.31 -7.69
N VAL A 56 -8.79 -1.04 -7.55
CA VAL A 56 -8.12 0.13 -8.15
C VAL A 56 -8.31 0.16 -9.67
N VAL A 57 -8.10 -0.96 -10.36
CA VAL A 57 -8.29 -1.06 -11.82
C VAL A 57 -9.74 -0.74 -12.19
N MET A 58 -10.70 -1.28 -11.46
CA MET A 58 -12.12 -1.06 -11.72
C MET A 58 -12.52 0.39 -11.43
N ALA A 59 -12.14 0.96 -10.28
CA ALA A 59 -12.42 2.34 -9.91
C ALA A 59 -11.83 3.36 -10.90
N ALA A 60 -10.65 3.08 -11.45
CA ALA A 60 -10.04 3.91 -12.48
C ALA A 60 -10.83 3.87 -13.80
N LYS A 61 -11.31 2.68 -14.20
CA LYS A 61 -12.17 2.52 -15.39
C LYS A 61 -13.50 3.23 -15.21
N ASP A 62 -14.14 3.07 -14.05
CA ASP A 62 -15.40 3.71 -13.72
C ASP A 62 -15.27 5.24 -13.70
N SER A 63 -14.16 5.76 -13.16
CA SER A 63 -13.85 7.20 -13.21
C SER A 63 -13.78 7.73 -14.64
N ARG A 64 -13.30 6.92 -15.60
CA ARG A 64 -13.18 7.31 -17.00
C ARG A 64 -14.51 7.26 -17.75
N THR A 65 -15.36 6.28 -17.46
CA THR A 65 -16.64 6.10 -18.15
C THR A 65 -17.73 7.06 -17.66
N ASN A 66 -17.57 7.62 -16.46
CA ASN A 66 -18.52 8.55 -15.84
C ASN A 66 -18.08 10.03 -15.93
N VAL A 67 -17.32 10.38 -16.96
CA VAL A 67 -16.93 11.76 -17.25
C VAL A 67 -18.13 12.54 -17.82
N ILE A 68 -18.44 13.69 -17.22
CA ILE A 68 -19.54 14.58 -17.66
C ILE A 68 -18.92 15.91 -18.09
N GLU A 69 -19.25 16.36 -19.31
CA GLU A 69 -18.72 17.62 -19.89
C GLU A 69 -17.18 17.72 -19.84
N GLY A 70 -16.50 16.58 -20.07
CA GLY A 70 -15.04 16.51 -20.04
C GLY A 70 -14.40 16.59 -18.65
N ARG A 71 -15.19 16.53 -17.57
CA ARG A 71 -14.70 16.56 -16.19
C ARG A 71 -14.94 15.23 -15.47
N PHE A 72 -13.98 14.84 -14.64
CA PHE A 72 -14.15 13.71 -13.74
C PHE A 72 -15.20 14.02 -12.68
N ASN A 73 -16.02 13.01 -12.36
CA ASN A 73 -16.95 13.07 -11.25
C ASN A 73 -16.19 12.82 -9.93
N SER A 74 -16.43 13.69 -8.94
CA SER A 74 -15.74 13.67 -7.64
C SER A 74 -16.00 12.42 -6.81
N GLU A 75 -17.17 11.78 -6.94
CA GLU A 75 -17.51 10.53 -6.25
C GLU A 75 -16.61 9.38 -6.74
N TYR A 76 -16.47 9.23 -8.06
CA TYR A 76 -15.62 8.20 -8.63
C TYR A 76 -14.13 8.45 -8.35
N GLN A 77 -13.70 9.71 -8.31
CA GLN A 77 -12.35 10.07 -7.89
C GLN A 77 -12.10 9.73 -6.41
N ALA A 78 -13.06 10.01 -5.53
CA ALA A 78 -12.96 9.66 -4.12
C ALA A 78 -12.85 8.14 -3.93
N LYS A 79 -13.64 7.36 -4.69
CA LYS A 79 -13.53 5.90 -4.69
C LYS A 79 -12.14 5.44 -5.13
N LEU A 80 -11.61 5.96 -6.25
CA LEU A 80 -10.27 5.61 -6.71
C LEU A 80 -9.19 5.91 -5.67
N VAL A 81 -9.27 7.06 -4.99
CA VAL A 81 -8.32 7.38 -3.90
C VAL A 81 -8.45 6.39 -2.74
N GLY A 82 -9.67 5.99 -2.40
CA GLY A 82 -9.95 4.97 -1.37
C GLY A 82 -9.27 3.63 -1.70
N GLU A 83 -9.51 3.07 -2.88
CA GLU A 83 -8.92 1.77 -3.26
C GLU A 83 -7.38 1.83 -3.33
N VAL A 84 -6.82 2.97 -3.78
CA VAL A 84 -5.36 3.15 -3.80
C VAL A 84 -4.81 3.23 -2.37
N ALA A 85 -5.53 3.87 -1.45
CA ALA A 85 -5.14 3.93 -0.04
C ALA A 85 -5.19 2.54 0.61
N ASP A 86 -6.22 1.72 0.32
CA ASP A 86 -6.32 0.35 0.83
C ASP A 86 -5.23 -0.55 0.25
N LEU A 87 -4.93 -0.43 -1.05
CA LEU A 87 -3.79 -1.12 -1.67
C LEU A 87 -2.46 -0.74 -0.99
N TRP A 88 -2.24 0.55 -0.72
CA TRP A 88 -1.04 1.00 0.00
C TRP A 88 -1.01 0.47 1.42
N PHE A 89 -2.10 0.54 2.15
CA PHE A 89 -2.20 0.03 3.52
C PHE A 89 -1.88 -1.46 3.58
N HIS A 90 -2.47 -2.28 2.71
CA HIS A 90 -2.19 -3.71 2.66
C HIS A 90 -0.76 -4.03 2.23
N SER A 91 -0.17 -3.19 1.37
CA SER A 91 1.25 -3.27 1.03
C SER A 91 2.15 -2.96 2.24
N LEU A 92 1.81 -1.96 3.06
CA LEU A 92 2.54 -1.66 4.30
C LEU A 92 2.43 -2.79 5.33
N VAL A 93 1.25 -3.42 5.46
CA VAL A 93 1.06 -4.60 6.32
C VAL A 93 1.94 -5.76 5.86
N LEU A 94 2.04 -5.99 4.54
CA LEU A 94 2.97 -6.96 3.97
C LEU A 94 4.43 -6.62 4.31
N LEU A 95 4.87 -5.37 4.11
CA LEU A 95 6.23 -4.96 4.49
C LEU A 95 6.51 -5.27 5.96
N GLY A 96 5.59 -4.90 6.86
CA GLY A 96 5.73 -5.18 8.29
C GLY A 96 5.86 -6.67 8.60
N GLN A 97 5.14 -7.55 7.89
CA GLN A 97 5.27 -9.01 8.01
C GLN A 97 6.72 -9.47 7.80
N PHE A 98 7.42 -8.85 6.85
CA PHE A 98 8.82 -9.10 6.46
C PHE A 98 9.86 -8.21 7.17
N ASP A 99 9.51 -7.57 8.29
CA ASP A 99 10.41 -6.64 9.02
C ASP A 99 10.87 -5.43 8.18
N LEU A 100 10.05 -5.01 7.21
CA LEU A 100 10.28 -3.82 6.38
C LEU A 100 9.28 -2.71 6.72
N THR A 101 9.57 -1.50 6.25
CA THR A 101 8.80 -0.28 6.52
C THR A 101 8.54 0.53 5.25
N SER A 102 7.66 1.52 5.34
CA SER A 102 7.46 2.48 4.26
C SER A 102 8.75 3.16 3.80
N LYS A 103 9.73 3.34 4.70
CA LYS A 103 11.03 3.99 4.41
C LYS A 103 11.85 3.20 3.39
N ASP A 104 11.76 1.87 3.41
CA ASP A 104 12.47 1.01 2.46
C ASP A 104 11.94 1.23 1.04
N VAL A 105 10.62 1.31 0.89
CA VAL A 105 9.97 1.62 -0.40
C VAL A 105 10.27 3.05 -0.84
N LEU A 106 10.21 4.03 0.07
CA LEU A 106 10.55 5.42 -0.25
C LEU A 106 12.01 5.58 -0.66
N GLY A 107 12.93 4.86 -0.01
CA GLY A 107 14.34 4.81 -0.40
C GLY A 107 14.54 4.25 -1.80
N GLU A 108 13.84 3.17 -2.14
CA GLU A 108 13.85 2.60 -3.49
C GLU A 108 13.24 3.55 -4.53
N LEU A 109 12.16 4.26 -4.19
CA LEU A 109 11.57 5.27 -5.08
C LEU A 109 12.52 6.45 -5.28
N GLY A 110 13.17 6.94 -4.22
CA GLY A 110 14.18 7.99 -4.30
C GLY A 110 15.40 7.58 -5.13
N ARG A 111 15.82 6.30 -5.07
CA ARG A 111 16.86 5.75 -5.96
C ARG A 111 16.43 5.79 -7.42
N ARG A 112 15.15 5.53 -7.72
CA ARG A 112 14.59 5.57 -9.08
C ARG A 112 14.33 6.99 -9.57
N GLU A 113 14.11 7.93 -8.65
CA GLU A 113 13.91 9.34 -8.97
C GLU A 113 15.16 9.90 -9.69
N GLY A 114 14.99 10.34 -10.94
CA GLY A 114 16.09 10.81 -11.80
C GLY A 114 16.69 9.76 -12.74
N MET A 115 16.35 8.47 -12.59
CA MET A 115 16.60 7.45 -13.61
C MET A 115 15.31 7.22 -14.42
N SER A 116 15.36 7.47 -15.73
CA SER A 116 14.25 7.11 -16.61
C SER A 116 13.91 5.62 -16.43
N GLY A 117 12.62 5.30 -16.27
CA GLY A 117 12.16 3.92 -16.10
C GLY A 117 12.55 2.99 -17.28
N ILE A 118 12.89 3.57 -18.44
CA ILE A 118 13.45 2.83 -19.59
C ILE A 118 14.90 2.41 -19.29
N VAL A 119 15.73 3.33 -18.80
CA VAL A 119 17.15 3.10 -18.45
C VAL A 119 17.27 2.10 -17.31
N GLU A 120 16.40 2.20 -16.30
CA GLU A 120 16.34 1.27 -15.18
C GLU A 120 15.99 -0.15 -15.65
N LYS A 121 14.98 -0.27 -16.51
CA LYS A 121 14.57 -1.56 -17.07
C LYS A 121 15.64 -2.19 -17.97
N GLU A 122 16.36 -1.40 -18.75
CA GLU A 122 17.50 -1.85 -19.57
C GLU A 122 18.70 -2.31 -18.73
N SER A 123 18.91 -1.72 -17.54
CA SER A 123 20.00 -2.12 -16.64
C SER A 123 19.78 -3.49 -15.98
N ARG A 124 18.51 -3.90 -15.76
CA ARG A 124 18.15 -5.21 -15.18
C ARG A 124 18.37 -6.40 -16.10
N VAL A 125 18.48 -6.20 -17.42
CA VAL A 125 18.63 -7.28 -18.42
C VAL A 125 20.10 -7.73 -18.55
N LYS A 126 21.03 -7.10 -17.83
CA LYS A 126 22.48 -7.37 -17.91
C LYS A 126 23.05 -8.25 -16.79
N GLU A 127 22.21 -8.75 -15.87
CA GLU A 127 22.56 -9.80 -14.89
C GLU A 127 21.97 -11.15 -15.33
#